data_AF-E3D0E6-F1
#
_entry.id   AF-E3D0E6-F1
#
_cell.length_a   1.000
_cell.length_b   1.000
_cell.length_c   1.000
_cell.angle_alpha   90.00
_cell.angle_beta   90.00
_cell.angle_gamma   90.00
#
_symmetry.space_group_name_H-M   'P 1'
#
loop_
_entity.id
_entity.type
_entity.pdbx_description
1 polymer ?
#
loop_
_entity_poly.entity_id
_entity_poly.type
_entity_poly.pdbx_seq_one_letter_code
_entity_poly.pdbx_strand_id
1 'polypeptide(L)'
;MRRIVLSVLAALCLGVLGAGEVSAAGWGAYAEGRLELFRPRILLVYPRGRDVDAREVRIPDGRYEILNYGWDNVNLVINCRRLSGNGPRALRFVYITPHRWHAETPY
;
A
#
# COMPACT_ATOMS: atom_id res chain seq x y z
N MET A 1 30.25 -57.07 17.40
CA MET A 1 31.27 -56.00 17.30
C MET A 1 30.61 -54.74 16.74
N ARG A 2 30.79 -53.57 17.40
CA ARG A 2 30.78 -52.16 16.90
C ARG A 2 29.62 -51.72 15.96
N ARG A 3 28.92 -50.58 16.06
CA ARG A 3 28.91 -49.30 16.82
C ARG A 3 27.51 -48.64 16.56
N ILE A 4 26.84 -48.00 17.52
CA ILE A 4 26.57 -46.52 17.69
C ILE A 4 26.11 -45.82 16.38
N VAL A 5 25.08 -44.95 16.24
CA VAL A 5 24.58 -43.78 17.00
C VAL A 5 23.17 -43.41 16.48
N LEU A 6 22.39 -42.77 17.36
CA LEU A 6 21.13 -42.03 17.22
C LEU A 6 20.85 -41.34 15.86
N SER A 7 19.56 -41.26 15.52
CA SER A 7 18.97 -40.08 14.86
C SER A 7 17.64 -39.75 15.54
N VAL A 8 17.71 -38.80 16.48
CA VAL A 8 16.60 -38.02 17.02
C VAL A 8 16.38 -36.81 16.09
N LEU A 9 15.18 -36.23 16.14
CA LEU A 9 14.65 -35.05 15.43
C LEU A 9 13.90 -35.39 14.12
N ALA A 10 12.64 -34.99 13.89
CA ALA A 10 11.83 -33.99 14.56
C ALA A 10 10.33 -34.34 14.39
N ALA A 11 9.63 -34.48 15.52
CA ALA A 11 8.23 -34.10 15.59
C ALA A 11 8.21 -32.61 15.90
N LEU A 12 7.63 -31.78 15.01
CA LEU A 12 7.09 -30.47 15.36
C LEU A 12 6.26 -29.93 14.19
N CYS A 13 4.98 -29.70 14.49
CA CYS A 13 4.08 -28.76 13.83
C CYS A 13 3.43 -29.16 12.49
N LEU A 14 2.55 -30.18 12.54
CA LEU A 14 1.26 -30.05 11.83
C LEU A 14 0.47 -28.95 12.56
N GLY A 15 0.48 -27.73 12.03
CA GLY A 15 -0.26 -26.65 12.68
C GLY A 15 -0.02 -25.25 12.16
N VAL A 16 -0.09 -25.03 10.83
CA VAL A 16 -0.50 -23.72 10.29
C VAL A 16 -1.27 -23.98 8.98
N LEU A 17 -2.52 -24.40 9.09
CA LEU A 17 -3.51 -24.19 8.04
C LEU A 17 -3.79 -22.68 8.00
N GLY A 18 -3.50 -22.05 6.86
CA GLY A 18 -3.87 -20.66 6.62
C GLY A 18 -2.88 -19.62 7.15
N ALA A 19 -1.62 -19.71 6.73
CA ALA A 19 -0.92 -18.46 6.42
C ALA A 19 -1.67 -17.84 5.24
N GLY A 20 -2.70 -17.04 5.53
CA GLY A 20 -3.26 -16.14 4.54
C GLY A 20 -2.07 -15.41 3.94
N GLU A 21 -1.91 -15.51 2.62
CA GLU A 21 -0.92 -14.74 1.88
C GLU A 21 -1.18 -13.27 2.19
N VAL A 22 -0.48 -12.74 3.19
CA VAL A 22 -0.23 -11.31 3.27
C VAL A 22 0.84 -11.06 2.22
N SER A 23 0.45 -11.18 0.96
CA SER A 23 1.12 -10.47 -0.11
C SER A 23 0.80 -9.00 0.10
N ALA A 24 1.45 -8.40 1.10
CA ALA A 24 1.74 -6.98 1.09
C ALA A 24 2.82 -6.75 0.03
N ALA A 25 2.54 -7.16 -1.21
CA ALA A 25 3.22 -6.63 -2.37
C ALA A 25 2.92 -5.13 -2.32
N GLY A 26 3.95 -4.33 -2.00
CA GLY A 26 3.85 -2.88 -2.08
C GLY A 26 3.55 -2.46 -3.52
N TRP A 27 3.86 -1.22 -3.86
CA TRP A 27 3.59 -0.73 -5.20
C TRP A 27 4.49 -1.33 -6.28
N GLY A 28 5.28 -2.39 -6.05
CA GLY A 28 6.29 -2.87 -7.01
C GLY A 28 5.80 -3.02 -8.46
N ALA A 29 4.62 -3.61 -8.68
CA ALA A 29 4.04 -3.75 -10.03
C ALA A 29 3.38 -2.48 -10.60
N TYR A 30 3.19 -1.46 -9.76
CA TYR A 30 2.44 -0.22 -10.05
C TYR A 30 3.32 1.03 -10.00
N ALA A 31 4.45 0.98 -9.32
CA ALA A 31 5.35 2.10 -9.11
C ALA A 31 5.79 2.65 -10.46
N GLU A 32 5.76 3.97 -10.59
CA GLU A 32 5.98 4.69 -11.85
C GLU A 32 4.92 4.42 -12.94
N GLY A 33 3.85 3.68 -12.62
CA GLY A 33 2.69 3.46 -13.48
C GLY A 33 1.81 4.70 -13.61
N ARG A 34 0.87 4.66 -14.56
CA ARG A 34 -0.03 5.79 -14.84
C ARG A 34 -0.95 6.05 -13.64
N LEU A 35 -1.18 7.33 -13.36
CA LEU A 35 -2.06 7.80 -12.30
C LEU A 35 -3.17 8.66 -12.91
N GLU A 36 -4.42 8.42 -12.53
CA GLU A 36 -5.57 9.13 -13.07
C GLU A 36 -6.58 9.50 -11.99
N LEU A 37 -6.94 10.78 -11.91
CA LEU A 37 -7.97 11.25 -10.98
C LEU A 37 -9.36 10.86 -11.51
N PHE A 38 -10.00 9.89 -10.86
CA PHE A 38 -11.33 9.43 -11.25
C PHE A 38 -12.44 10.25 -10.60
N ARG A 39 -12.27 10.62 -9.33
CA ARG A 39 -13.16 11.52 -8.58
C ARG A 39 -12.33 12.38 -7.63
N PRO A 40 -12.87 13.46 -7.05
CA PRO A 40 -12.11 14.35 -6.15
C PRO A 40 -11.39 13.66 -4.97
N ARG A 41 -11.73 12.41 -4.64
CA ARG A 41 -11.15 11.64 -3.52
C ARG A 41 -10.65 10.26 -3.92
N ILE A 42 -10.65 9.96 -5.23
CA ILE A 42 -10.40 8.64 -5.77
C ILE A 42 -9.39 8.75 -6.90
N LEU A 43 -8.25 8.09 -6.71
CA LEU A 43 -7.20 7.97 -7.69
C LEU A 43 -7.18 6.54 -8.24
N LEU A 44 -7.09 6.40 -9.57
CA LEU A 44 -6.81 5.14 -10.22
C LEU A 44 -5.30 5.00 -10.43
N VAL A 45 -4.77 3.86 -10.02
CA VAL A 45 -3.34 3.52 -10.09
C VAL A 45 -3.18 2.34 -11.03
N TYR A 46 -2.64 2.59 -12.21
CA TYR A 46 -2.43 1.57 -13.22
C TYR A 46 -1.07 0.88 -13.03
N PRO A 47 -0.95 -0.43 -13.31
CA PRO A 47 0.32 -1.12 -13.32
C PRO A 47 1.34 -0.47 -14.27
N ARG A 48 2.63 -0.64 -14.00
CA ARG A 48 3.68 -0.13 -14.88
C ARG A 48 3.59 -0.78 -16.26
N GLY A 49 3.52 0.05 -17.30
CA GLY A 49 3.47 -0.39 -18.69
C GLY A 49 2.15 -1.05 -19.12
N ARG A 50 1.08 -0.92 -18.32
CA ARG A 50 -0.25 -1.42 -18.67
C ARG A 50 -1.33 -0.38 -18.33
N ASP A 51 -2.32 -0.27 -19.20
CA ASP A 51 -3.49 0.60 -18.99
C ASP A 51 -4.75 -0.19 -18.57
N VAL A 52 -4.56 -1.38 -18.01
CA VAL A 52 -5.62 -2.27 -17.50
C VAL A 52 -5.36 -2.62 -16.04
N ASP A 53 -6.36 -3.20 -15.36
CA ASP A 53 -6.27 -3.66 -13.96
C ASP A 53 -5.91 -2.55 -12.96
N ALA A 54 -6.49 -1.37 -13.16
CA ALA A 54 -6.31 -0.23 -12.28
C ALA A 54 -6.77 -0.56 -10.84
N ARG A 55 -5.97 -0.11 -9.88
CA ARG A 55 -6.32 -0.15 -8.47
C ARG A 55 -6.92 1.19 -8.04
N GLU A 56 -8.07 1.13 -7.38
CA GLU A 56 -8.66 2.31 -6.73
C GLU A 56 -7.93 2.62 -5.42
N VAL A 57 -7.46 3.86 -5.27
CA VAL A 57 -6.97 4.42 -4.02
C VAL A 57 -7.91 5.53 -3.58
N ARG A 58 -8.51 5.34 -2.41
CA ARG A 58 -9.42 6.32 -1.81
C ARG A 58 -8.72 7.06 -0.69
N ILE A 59 -8.87 8.39 -0.67
CA ILE A 59 -8.41 9.20 0.45
C ILE A 59 -9.20 8.79 1.71
N PRO A 60 -8.53 8.48 2.84
CA PRO A 60 -9.18 7.92 4.02
C PRO A 60 -10.12 8.90 4.71
N ASP A 61 -9.87 10.21 4.58
CA ASP A 61 -10.65 11.26 5.22
C ASP A 61 -11.53 11.99 4.18
N GLY A 62 -12.85 11.84 4.33
CA GLY A 62 -13.83 12.44 3.44
C GLY A 62 -13.88 13.96 3.44
N ARG A 63 -13.19 14.63 4.38
CA ARG A 63 -13.07 16.10 4.49
C ARG A 63 -12.01 16.68 3.57
N TYR A 64 -11.24 15.85 2.87
CA TYR A 64 -10.19 16.29 1.97
C TYR A 64 -10.52 15.91 0.53
N GLU A 65 -9.97 16.66 -0.41
CA GLU A 65 -9.91 16.28 -1.83
C GLU A 65 -8.49 16.35 -2.37
N ILE A 66 -8.25 15.57 -3.41
CA ILE A 66 -6.97 15.43 -4.09
C ILE A 66 -6.67 16.71 -4.87
N LEU A 67 -5.51 17.31 -4.58
CA LEU A 67 -4.97 18.42 -5.34
C LEU A 67 -4.00 17.96 -6.42
N ASN A 68 -3.06 17.11 -6.04
CA ASN A 68 -2.10 16.50 -6.95
C ASN A 68 -1.60 15.18 -6.37
N TYR A 69 -0.96 14.39 -7.21
CA TYR A 69 -0.50 13.05 -6.87
C TYR A 69 0.72 12.71 -7.71
N GLY A 70 1.50 11.76 -7.23
CA GLY A 70 2.70 11.31 -7.92
C GLY A 70 3.35 10.12 -7.22
N TRP A 71 4.38 9.61 -7.88
CA TRP A 71 5.27 8.63 -7.31
C TRP A 71 6.46 9.33 -6.66
N ASP A 72 6.78 8.93 -5.44
CA ASP A 72 8.05 9.21 -4.79
C ASP A 72 8.75 7.87 -4.57
N ASN A 73 9.64 7.52 -5.50
CA ASN A 73 10.22 6.18 -5.62
C ASN A 73 9.11 5.11 -5.71
N VAL A 74 9.03 4.19 -4.75
CA VAL A 74 7.99 3.14 -4.69
C VAL A 74 6.76 3.57 -3.89
N ASN A 75 6.70 4.81 -3.39
CA ASN A 75 5.56 5.29 -2.61
C ASN A 75 4.62 6.11 -3.48
N LEU A 76 3.32 5.89 -3.31
CA LEU A 76 2.30 6.76 -3.89
C LEU A 76 2.04 7.93 -2.95
N VAL A 77 2.25 9.15 -3.43
CA VAL A 77 2.05 10.39 -2.66
C VAL A 77 0.83 11.12 -3.21
N ILE A 78 -0.09 11.49 -2.32
CA ILE A 78 -1.28 12.26 -2.69
C ILE A 78 -1.40 13.48 -1.79
N ASN A 79 -1.25 14.67 -2.37
CA ASN A 79 -1.43 15.93 -1.68
C ASN A 79 -2.90 16.35 -1.78
N CYS A 80 -3.47 16.73 -0.64
CA CYS A 80 -4.89 17.03 -0.51
C CYS A 80 -5.12 18.41 0.11
N ARG A 81 -6.25 19.03 -0.22
CA ARG A 81 -6.78 20.21 0.50
C ARG A 81 -8.01 19.85 1.31
N ARG A 82 -8.18 20.53 2.45
CA ARG A 82 -9.37 20.40 3.28
C ARG A 82 -10.54 21.14 2.63
N LEU A 83 -11.68 20.47 2.56
CA LEU A 83 -12.96 21.00 2.11
C LEU A 83 -13.76 21.60 3.26
N SER A 84 -13.72 20.98 4.44
CA SER A 84 -14.56 21.37 5.57
C SER A 84 -14.00 20.94 6.92
N GLY A 85 -14.54 21.53 7.98
CA GLY A 85 -14.22 21.19 9.36
C GLY A 85 -12.87 21.73 9.85
N ASN A 86 -12.46 21.23 11.01
CA ASN A 86 -11.23 21.61 11.71
C ASN A 86 -10.07 20.68 11.31
N GLY A 87 -8.84 21.18 11.36
CA GLY A 87 -7.60 20.44 11.06
C GLY A 87 -6.60 21.24 10.22
N PRO A 88 -5.56 20.59 9.67
CA PRO A 88 -4.63 21.18 8.72
C PRO A 88 -5.30 21.54 7.38
N ARG A 89 -4.95 22.70 6.78
CA ARG A 89 -5.55 23.12 5.49
C ARG A 89 -5.12 22.23 4.34
N ALA A 90 -3.91 21.69 4.43
CA ALA A 90 -3.34 20.76 3.49
C ALA A 90 -2.84 19.53 4.25
N LEU A 91 -2.92 18.37 3.59
CA LEU A 91 -2.46 17.10 4.12
C LEU A 91 -1.86 16.28 2.98
N ARG A 92 -0.75 15.61 3.23
CA ARG A 92 -0.11 14.68 2.30
C ARG A 92 -0.32 13.27 2.81
N PHE A 93 -0.91 12.41 1.98
CA PHE A 93 -0.99 10.98 2.24
C PHE A 93 0.14 10.26 1.51
N VAL A 94 0.94 9.49 2.24
CA VAL A 94 2.04 8.69 1.69
C VAL A 94 1.67 7.21 1.85
N TYR A 95 1.37 6.56 0.74
CA TYR A 95 1.00 5.15 0.68
C TYR A 95 2.24 4.29 0.40
N ILE A 96 2.64 3.50 1.39
CA ILE A 96 3.72 2.51 1.30
C ILE A 96 3.22 1.26 0.54
N THR A 97 1.96 0.92 0.79
CA THR A 97 1.20 -0.10 0.06
C THR A 97 -0.24 0.42 -0.12
N PRO A 98 -1.09 -0.24 -0.91
CA PRO A 98 -2.51 0.13 -1.01
C PRO A 98 -3.25 0.23 0.32
N HIS A 99 -2.84 -0.55 1.32
CA HIS A 99 -3.52 -0.67 2.61
C HIS A 99 -2.74 -0.04 3.77
N ARG A 100 -1.49 0.37 3.54
CA ARG A 100 -0.61 0.95 4.56
C ARG A 100 -0.14 2.32 4.11
N TRP A 101 -0.52 3.33 4.89
CA TRP A 101 -0.22 4.73 4.61
C TRP A 101 -0.01 5.51 5.92
N HIS A 102 0.56 6.71 5.80
CA HIS A 102 0.57 7.72 6.86
C HIS A 102 0.25 9.10 6.28
N ALA A 103 -0.09 10.04 7.16
CA ALA A 103 -0.42 11.41 6.80
C ALA A 103 0.61 12.39 7.38
N GLU A 104 0.96 13.39 6.58
CA GLU A 104 1.92 14.44 6.94
C GLU A 104 1.31 15.80 6.62
N THR A 105 1.65 16.82 7.40
CA THR A 105 1.38 18.21 7.03
C THR A 105 2.54 18.72 6.17
N PRO A 106 2.30 19.17 4.93
CA PRO A 106 3.36 19.82 4.17
C PRO A 106 3.80 21.09 4.91
N TYR A 107 5.12 21.29 5.00
CA TYR A 107 5.76 22.44 5.66
C TYR A 107 5.31 23.78 5.07
#